data_AF-F3ZQI5-F1
#
_entry.id   AF-F3ZQI5-F1
#
_cell.length_a   1.000
_cell.length_b   1.000
_cell.length_c   1.000
_cell.angle_alpha   90.00
_cell.angle_beta   90.00
_cell.angle_gamma   90.00
#
_symmetry.space_group_name_H-M   'P 1'
#
loop_
_entity.id
_entity.type
_entity.pdbx_description
1 polymer ?
#
loop_
_entity_poly.entity_id
_entity_poly.type
_entity_poly.pdbx_seq_one_letter_code
_entity_poly.pdbx_strand_id
1 'polypeptide(L)'
;MEEKQRNRKEIKMFTCILENLSKDPSVKVRVAVATNILTPENILKRLAKDTSFNVRRVVQGSKHVSSELIELLNKRQALLDERDKASQFYTSLDSLEKLARDKDFAVRQGVASNPKTQKDILAELSKDENIRVRQGVASNPSTPLDILRDLAEDKDFRVRGSVARNPNTPIETLTLLSDYSYYRVREVVASNTNISQALIQKLAKDEHPAVRQEIASNAKTPIEILRKLAEDVDPWVRSTVTTNENVTLELLEKLAKDEDFRPRQGVAKNKNLPISLLVQLMKDENTDVQKAAINNVNAPLELLTEMAKQENEDIRALVASSTFGIR
;
A
#
# COMPACT_ATOMS: atom_id res chain seq x y z
N MET A 1 -24.86 -30.99 -40.03
CA MET A 1 -25.33 -29.57 -40.04
C MET A 1 -25.63 -29.07 -38.62
N GLU A 2 -26.13 -29.92 -37.72
CA GLU A 2 -26.48 -29.57 -36.34
C GLU A 2 -25.29 -29.07 -35.50
N GLU A 3 -24.09 -29.61 -35.68
CA GLU A 3 -22.88 -29.21 -34.94
C GLU A 3 -22.39 -27.79 -35.29
N LYS A 4 -22.47 -27.40 -36.58
CA LYS A 4 -22.22 -26.01 -37.02
C LYS A 4 -23.28 -25.02 -36.48
N GLN A 5 -24.50 -25.49 -36.27
CA GLN A 5 -25.62 -24.68 -35.77
C GLN A 5 -25.59 -24.54 -34.25
N ARG A 6 -25.11 -25.57 -33.55
CA ARG A 6 -24.82 -25.58 -32.10
C ARG A 6 -23.65 -24.65 -31.76
N ASN A 7 -22.53 -24.75 -32.48
CA ASN A 7 -21.39 -23.84 -32.32
C ASN A 7 -21.78 -22.36 -32.58
N ARG A 8 -22.66 -22.08 -33.54
CA ARG A 8 -23.13 -20.70 -33.79
C ARG A 8 -23.99 -20.14 -32.65
N LYS A 9 -24.83 -20.96 -32.01
CA LYS A 9 -25.63 -20.54 -30.85
C LYS A 9 -24.75 -20.29 -29.63
N GLU A 10 -23.77 -21.16 -29.39
CA GLU A 10 -22.82 -21.04 -28.27
C GLU A 10 -21.92 -19.81 -28.42
N ILE A 11 -21.37 -19.55 -29.62
CA ILE A 11 -20.59 -18.34 -29.90
C ILE A 11 -21.42 -17.05 -29.71
N LYS A 12 -22.68 -17.05 -30.14
CA LYS A 12 -23.58 -15.89 -29.99
C LYS A 12 -23.94 -15.64 -28.52
N MET A 13 -24.15 -16.70 -27.74
CA MET A 13 -24.41 -16.62 -26.31
C MET A 13 -23.18 -16.13 -25.54
N PHE A 14 -21.99 -16.63 -25.88
CA PHE A 14 -20.72 -16.20 -25.31
C PHE A 14 -20.41 -14.72 -25.62
N THR A 15 -20.72 -14.27 -26.84
CA THR A 15 -20.57 -12.86 -27.25
C THR A 15 -21.44 -11.92 -26.41
N CYS A 16 -22.69 -12.31 -26.10
CA CYS A 16 -23.59 -11.52 -25.26
C CYS A 16 -23.07 -11.38 -23.82
N ILE A 17 -22.47 -12.45 -23.28
CA ILE A 17 -21.83 -12.43 -21.96
C ILE A 17 -20.66 -11.44 -21.95
N LEU A 18 -19.77 -11.51 -22.94
CA LEU A 18 -18.64 -10.58 -23.07
C LEU A 18 -19.10 -9.13 -23.25
N GLU A 19 -20.23 -8.90 -23.91
CA GLU A 19 -20.81 -7.56 -24.07
C GLU A 19 -21.31 -6.97 -22.75
N ASN A 20 -21.90 -7.77 -21.89
CA ASN A 20 -22.33 -7.31 -20.57
C ASN A 20 -21.13 -7.08 -19.65
N LEU A 21 -20.17 -8.02 -19.62
CA LEU A 21 -18.97 -7.93 -18.78
C LEU A 21 -18.02 -6.79 -19.18
N SER A 22 -18.01 -6.37 -20.43
CA SER A 22 -17.23 -5.19 -20.86
C SER A 22 -17.80 -3.85 -20.36
N LYS A 23 -19.00 -3.83 -19.76
CA LYS A 23 -19.57 -2.67 -19.06
C LYS A 23 -19.44 -2.76 -17.55
N ASP A 24 -18.85 -3.84 -17.03
CA ASP A 24 -18.75 -4.10 -15.60
C ASP A 24 -17.96 -2.99 -14.89
N PRO A 25 -18.36 -2.53 -13.68
CA PRO A 25 -17.63 -1.49 -12.95
C PRO A 25 -16.20 -1.89 -12.58
N SER A 26 -15.90 -3.19 -12.45
CA SER A 26 -14.58 -3.72 -12.12
C SER A 26 -13.62 -3.65 -13.29
N VAL A 27 -12.53 -2.89 -13.10
CA VAL A 27 -11.42 -2.79 -14.06
C VAL A 27 -10.84 -4.17 -14.39
N LYS A 28 -10.74 -5.08 -13.42
CA LYS A 28 -10.19 -6.43 -13.61
C LYS A 28 -11.06 -7.27 -14.54
N VAL A 29 -12.39 -7.16 -14.41
CA VAL A 29 -13.35 -7.88 -15.27
C VAL A 29 -13.26 -7.37 -16.71
N ARG A 30 -13.18 -6.05 -16.90
CA ARG A 30 -13.02 -5.46 -18.23
C ARG A 30 -11.67 -5.79 -18.88
N VAL A 31 -10.59 -5.92 -18.09
CA VAL A 31 -9.29 -6.46 -18.54
C VAL A 31 -9.43 -7.90 -19.02
N ALA A 32 -10.12 -8.76 -18.27
CA ALA A 32 -10.31 -10.16 -18.63
C ALA A 32 -11.09 -10.32 -19.95
N VAL A 33 -12.10 -9.46 -20.19
CA VAL A 33 -12.81 -9.39 -21.47
C VAL A 33 -11.86 -8.95 -22.60
N ALA A 34 -11.01 -7.95 -22.37
CA ALA A 34 -10.05 -7.48 -23.38
C ALA A 34 -8.97 -8.53 -23.75
N THR A 35 -8.55 -9.38 -22.80
CA THR A 35 -7.59 -10.48 -23.04
C THR A 35 -8.21 -11.70 -23.74
N ASN A 36 -9.54 -11.81 -23.76
CA ASN A 36 -10.19 -13.00 -24.29
C ASN A 36 -10.11 -13.03 -25.83
N ILE A 37 -9.57 -14.12 -26.37
CA ILE A 37 -9.33 -14.30 -27.81
C ILE A 37 -10.62 -14.31 -28.63
N LEU A 38 -11.76 -14.64 -28.02
CA LEU A 38 -13.08 -14.69 -28.66
C LEU A 38 -13.82 -13.35 -28.58
N THR A 39 -13.23 -12.30 -28.01
CA THR A 39 -13.88 -10.99 -27.88
C THR A 39 -14.03 -10.32 -29.26
N PRO A 40 -15.27 -10.06 -29.71
CA PRO A 40 -15.48 -9.43 -31.00
C PRO A 40 -14.96 -7.99 -31.08
N GLU A 41 -14.62 -7.57 -32.30
CA GLU A 41 -13.97 -6.30 -32.56
C GLU A 41 -14.80 -5.09 -32.09
N ASN A 42 -16.12 -5.10 -32.24
CA ASN A 42 -17.00 -4.02 -31.77
C ASN A 42 -16.92 -3.81 -30.24
N ILE A 43 -16.72 -4.87 -29.47
CA ILE A 43 -16.49 -4.80 -28.02
C ILE A 43 -15.09 -4.26 -27.72
N LEU A 44 -14.07 -4.70 -28.46
CA LEU A 44 -12.72 -4.16 -28.36
C LEU A 44 -12.67 -2.67 -28.73
N LYS A 45 -13.41 -2.21 -29.76
CA LYS A 45 -13.54 -0.77 -30.11
C LYS A 45 -14.16 0.04 -28.97
N ARG A 46 -15.05 -0.54 -28.18
CA ARG A 46 -15.64 0.08 -26.99
C ARG A 46 -14.66 0.12 -25.82
N LEU A 47 -13.98 -1.00 -25.53
CA LEU A 47 -12.96 -1.10 -24.48
C LEU A 47 -11.70 -0.27 -24.80
N ALA A 48 -11.42 0.00 -26.07
CA ALA A 48 -10.40 0.97 -26.49
C ALA A 48 -10.71 2.40 -26.01
N LYS A 49 -11.98 2.71 -25.72
CA LYS A 49 -12.45 3.99 -25.16
C LYS A 49 -12.65 3.94 -23.63
N ASP A 50 -12.29 2.84 -22.97
CA ASP A 50 -12.48 2.65 -21.52
C ASP A 50 -11.80 3.74 -20.69
N THR A 51 -12.29 4.02 -19.48
CA THR A 51 -11.67 5.00 -18.57
C THR A 51 -10.38 4.51 -17.93
N SER A 52 -10.21 3.19 -17.79
CA SER A 52 -9.03 2.56 -17.18
C SER A 52 -7.88 2.32 -18.16
N PHE A 53 -6.67 2.76 -17.78
CA PHE A 53 -5.44 2.56 -18.56
C PHE A 53 -5.14 1.08 -18.82
N ASN A 54 -5.28 0.24 -17.79
CA ASN A 54 -4.95 -1.19 -17.88
C ASN A 54 -5.83 -1.92 -18.90
N VAL A 55 -7.10 -1.54 -19.02
CA VAL A 55 -8.04 -2.11 -20.00
C VAL A 55 -7.61 -1.72 -21.41
N ARG A 56 -7.31 -0.44 -21.65
CA ARG A 56 -6.89 0.05 -22.97
C ARG A 56 -5.56 -0.56 -23.44
N ARG A 57 -4.56 -0.65 -22.55
CA ARG A 57 -3.26 -1.28 -22.84
C ARG A 57 -3.40 -2.74 -23.25
N VAL A 58 -4.31 -3.48 -22.60
CA VAL A 58 -4.56 -4.88 -22.92
C VAL A 58 -5.23 -5.03 -24.28
N VAL A 59 -6.18 -4.15 -24.63
CA VAL A 59 -6.80 -4.13 -25.97
C VAL A 59 -5.75 -3.92 -27.07
N GLN A 60 -4.70 -3.13 -26.81
CA GLN A 60 -3.61 -2.87 -27.75
C GLN A 60 -2.69 -4.09 -28.01
N GLY A 61 -2.53 -4.97 -27.01
CA GLY A 61 -1.73 -6.19 -27.12
C GLY A 61 -2.50 -7.40 -27.66
N SER A 62 -3.81 -7.29 -27.86
CA SER A 62 -4.64 -8.38 -28.36
C SER A 62 -4.41 -8.61 -29.86
N LYS A 63 -4.19 -9.86 -30.28
CA LYS A 63 -3.74 -10.25 -31.63
C LYS A 63 -4.74 -10.01 -32.79
N HIS A 64 -5.88 -9.35 -32.55
CA HIS A 64 -7.00 -9.21 -33.51
C HIS A 64 -7.46 -7.76 -33.74
N VAL A 65 -6.55 -6.77 -33.63
CA VAL A 65 -6.88 -5.34 -33.78
C VAL A 65 -6.78 -4.91 -35.26
N SER A 66 -7.82 -4.28 -35.80
CA SER A 66 -7.82 -3.71 -37.15
C SER A 66 -6.98 -2.44 -37.26
N SER A 67 -6.43 -2.14 -38.44
CA SER A 67 -5.60 -0.95 -38.72
C SER A 67 -6.30 0.37 -38.37
N GLU A 68 -7.63 0.42 -38.55
CA GLU A 68 -8.48 1.57 -38.20
C GLU A 68 -8.59 1.77 -36.68
N LEU A 69 -8.60 0.69 -35.89
CA LEU A 69 -8.56 0.75 -34.43
C LEU A 69 -7.18 1.14 -33.91
N ILE A 70 -6.11 0.72 -34.60
CA ILE A 70 -4.73 1.17 -34.33
C ILE A 70 -4.62 2.69 -34.57
N GLU A 71 -5.20 3.23 -35.63
CA GLU A 71 -5.19 4.67 -35.92
C GLU A 71 -5.99 5.49 -34.88
N LEU A 72 -7.15 4.98 -34.44
CA LEU A 72 -7.95 5.58 -33.37
C LEU A 72 -7.23 5.54 -32.01
N LEU A 73 -6.54 4.43 -31.71
CA LEU A 73 -5.70 4.27 -30.53
C LEU A 73 -4.49 5.21 -30.59
N ASN A 74 -3.84 5.36 -31.75
CA ASN A 74 -2.69 6.25 -31.95
C ASN A 74 -3.05 7.74 -31.83
N LYS A 75 -4.23 8.17 -32.32
CA LYS A 75 -4.74 9.54 -32.09
C LYS A 75 -5.00 9.84 -30.61
N ARG A 76 -5.37 8.83 -29.81
CA ARG A 76 -5.57 8.96 -28.35
C ARG A 76 -4.29 8.68 -27.55
N GLN A 77 -3.35 7.93 -28.12
CA GLN A 77 -2.00 7.72 -27.63
C GLN A 77 -1.26 9.06 -27.58
N ALA A 78 -1.45 9.96 -28.55
CA ALA A 78 -0.89 11.32 -28.50
C ALA A 78 -1.33 12.13 -27.26
N LEU A 79 -2.58 11.97 -26.79
CA LEU A 79 -3.11 12.60 -25.57
C LEU A 79 -2.66 11.89 -24.28
N LEU A 80 -2.34 10.59 -24.35
CA LEU A 80 -1.83 9.80 -23.22
C LEU A 80 -0.30 9.90 -23.09
N ASP A 81 0.40 10.11 -24.20
CA ASP A 81 1.82 10.42 -24.28
C ASP A 81 2.12 11.74 -23.58
N GLU A 82 1.21 12.72 -23.55
CA GLU A 82 1.41 13.97 -22.80
C GLU A 82 1.38 13.77 -21.28
N ARG A 83 0.52 12.88 -20.77
CA ARG A 83 0.51 12.47 -19.36
C ARG A 83 1.75 11.65 -19.00
N ASP A 84 2.10 10.69 -19.85
CA ASP A 84 3.28 9.85 -19.64
C ASP A 84 4.56 10.67 -19.76
N LYS A 85 4.65 11.61 -20.73
CA LYS A 85 5.70 12.65 -20.80
C LYS A 85 5.71 13.49 -19.53
N ALA A 86 4.59 14.08 -19.11
CA ALA A 86 4.53 14.91 -17.89
C ALA A 86 5.06 14.18 -16.64
N SER A 87 4.87 12.87 -16.55
CA SER A 87 5.36 12.02 -15.45
C SER A 87 6.81 11.52 -15.62
N GLN A 88 7.36 11.58 -16.84
CA GLN A 88 8.69 11.05 -17.16
C GLN A 88 9.81 12.04 -16.79
N PHE A 89 10.93 11.48 -16.34
CA PHE A 89 12.14 12.19 -15.91
C PHE A 89 12.84 13.02 -17.01
N TYR A 90 12.43 12.93 -18.29
CA TYR A 90 13.09 13.58 -19.43
C TYR A 90 12.30 14.73 -20.08
N THR A 91 11.14 15.08 -19.52
CA THR A 91 10.33 16.17 -20.06
C THR A 91 10.99 17.52 -19.79
N SER A 92 11.13 18.34 -20.84
CA SER A 92 11.74 19.66 -20.75
C SER A 92 10.91 20.60 -19.89
N LEU A 93 11.59 21.53 -19.21
CA LEU A 93 10.96 22.50 -18.31
C LEU A 93 9.87 23.33 -19.03
N ASP A 94 10.15 23.80 -20.24
CA ASP A 94 9.20 24.53 -21.10
C ASP A 94 7.92 23.72 -21.43
N SER A 95 8.03 22.39 -21.45
CA SER A 95 6.86 21.52 -21.66
C SER A 95 6.04 21.37 -20.39
N LEU A 96 6.69 21.33 -19.21
CA LEU A 96 5.99 21.23 -17.92
C LEU A 96 5.14 22.48 -17.64
N GLU A 97 5.61 23.67 -17.99
CA GLU A 97 4.84 24.90 -17.79
C GLU A 97 3.55 24.91 -18.62
N LYS A 98 3.62 24.47 -19.88
CA LYS A 98 2.43 24.36 -20.74
C LYS A 98 1.46 23.30 -20.23
N LEU A 99 1.97 22.14 -19.84
CA LEU A 99 1.17 21.01 -19.34
C LEU A 99 0.56 21.28 -17.96
N ALA A 100 1.13 22.20 -17.17
CA ALA A 100 0.55 22.63 -15.90
C ALA A 100 -0.80 23.32 -16.08
N ARG A 101 -1.10 23.88 -17.26
CA ARG A 101 -2.36 24.56 -17.58
C ARG A 101 -3.29 23.71 -18.45
N ASP A 102 -3.00 22.42 -18.56
CA ASP A 102 -3.81 21.52 -19.37
C ASP A 102 -5.24 21.39 -18.80
N LYS A 103 -6.23 21.18 -19.66
CA LYS A 103 -7.63 21.06 -19.26
C LYS A 103 -7.89 19.76 -18.48
N ASP A 104 -7.13 18.71 -18.76
CA ASP A 104 -7.21 17.43 -18.06
C ASP A 104 -6.42 17.49 -16.74
N PHE A 105 -7.13 17.32 -15.63
CA PHE A 105 -6.51 17.27 -14.31
C PHE A 105 -5.48 16.14 -14.19
N ALA A 106 -5.58 15.07 -14.98
CA ALA A 106 -4.63 13.96 -14.94
C ALA A 106 -3.26 14.36 -15.51
N VAL A 107 -3.24 15.24 -16.52
CA VAL A 107 -1.99 15.81 -17.07
C VAL A 107 -1.37 16.74 -16.05
N ARG A 108 -2.16 17.66 -15.47
CA ARG A 108 -1.70 18.56 -14.40
C ARG A 108 -1.20 17.81 -13.17
N GLN A 109 -1.86 16.70 -12.78
CA GLN A 109 -1.39 15.83 -11.71
C GLN A 109 -0.03 15.20 -12.03
N GLY A 110 0.18 14.78 -13.28
CA GLY A 110 1.47 14.28 -13.77
C GLY A 110 2.58 15.30 -13.58
N VAL A 111 2.34 16.56 -13.98
CA VAL A 111 3.25 17.68 -13.76
C VAL A 111 3.48 17.91 -12.26
N ALA A 112 2.42 17.98 -11.47
CA ALA A 112 2.51 18.19 -10.02
C ALA A 112 3.37 17.14 -9.31
N SER A 113 3.34 15.88 -9.79
CA SER A 113 4.05 14.75 -9.16
C SER A 113 5.47 14.56 -9.69
N ASN A 114 5.87 15.30 -10.72
CA ASN A 114 7.19 15.18 -11.34
C ASN A 114 8.27 15.87 -10.48
N PRO A 115 9.31 15.16 -10.00
CA PRO A 115 10.36 15.74 -9.16
C PRO A 115 11.12 16.93 -9.78
N LYS A 116 11.08 17.09 -11.11
CA LYS A 116 11.73 18.20 -11.83
C LYS A 116 10.86 19.44 -11.95
N THR A 117 9.60 19.39 -11.53
CA THR A 117 8.69 20.53 -11.61
C THR A 117 9.19 21.67 -10.73
N GLN A 118 9.29 22.85 -11.33
CA GLN A 118 9.80 24.04 -10.68
C GLN A 118 8.83 24.55 -9.61
N LYS A 119 9.39 25.25 -8.63
CA LYS A 119 8.68 25.78 -7.46
C LYS A 119 7.48 26.66 -7.84
N ASP A 120 7.63 27.51 -8.86
CA ASP A 120 6.56 28.41 -9.31
C ASP A 120 5.37 27.64 -9.90
N ILE A 121 5.65 26.58 -10.67
CA ILE A 121 4.61 25.69 -11.22
C ILE A 121 3.93 24.92 -10.08
N LEU A 122 4.69 24.43 -9.10
CA LEU A 122 4.13 23.78 -7.91
C LEU A 122 3.25 24.75 -7.10
N ALA A 123 3.61 26.04 -7.05
CA ALA A 123 2.82 27.08 -6.39
C ALA A 123 1.50 27.38 -7.12
N GLU A 124 1.49 27.30 -8.45
CA GLU A 124 0.28 27.41 -9.27
C GLU A 124 -0.62 26.18 -9.04
N LEU A 125 -0.06 24.98 -9.16
CA LEU A 125 -0.78 23.71 -9.04
C LEU A 125 -1.23 23.39 -7.60
N SER A 126 -0.64 24.00 -6.58
CA SER A 126 -1.10 23.83 -5.18
C SER A 126 -2.48 24.42 -4.95
N LYS A 127 -2.91 25.34 -5.82
CA LYS A 127 -4.22 26.01 -5.76
C LYS A 127 -5.25 25.38 -6.71
N ASP A 128 -4.91 24.28 -7.37
CA ASP A 128 -5.77 23.61 -8.34
C ASP A 128 -7.10 23.18 -7.72
N GLU A 129 -8.20 23.31 -8.48
CA GLU A 129 -9.51 22.86 -8.02
C GLU A 129 -9.56 21.35 -7.72
N ASN A 130 -8.76 20.57 -8.44
CA ASN A 130 -8.75 19.12 -8.37
C ASN A 130 -7.85 18.63 -7.23
N ILE A 131 -8.45 17.86 -6.33
CA ILE A 131 -7.79 17.28 -5.16
C ILE A 131 -6.57 16.45 -5.57
N ARG A 132 -6.63 15.68 -6.66
CA ARG A 132 -5.52 14.82 -7.07
C ARG A 132 -4.31 15.60 -7.56
N VAL A 133 -4.51 16.78 -8.14
CA VAL A 133 -3.42 17.68 -8.55
C VAL A 133 -2.73 18.23 -7.31
N ARG A 134 -3.49 18.75 -6.34
CA ARG A 134 -2.95 19.24 -5.06
C ARG A 134 -2.25 18.14 -4.26
N GLN A 135 -2.76 16.91 -4.28
CA GLN A 135 -2.08 15.73 -3.72
C GLN A 135 -0.75 15.44 -4.42
N GLY A 136 -0.69 15.61 -5.74
CA GLY A 136 0.54 15.49 -6.52
C GLY A 136 1.60 16.48 -6.04
N VAL A 137 1.20 17.75 -5.85
CA VAL A 137 2.07 18.79 -5.29
C VAL A 137 2.51 18.42 -3.88
N ALA A 138 1.58 18.06 -2.99
CA ALA A 138 1.91 17.69 -1.61
C ALA A 138 2.87 16.49 -1.52
N SER A 139 2.80 15.54 -2.47
CA SER A 139 3.66 14.34 -2.48
C SER A 139 5.00 14.54 -3.18
N ASN A 140 5.20 15.68 -3.85
CA ASN A 140 6.41 15.94 -4.64
C ASN A 140 7.58 16.33 -3.71
N PRO A 141 8.74 15.64 -3.81
CA PRO A 141 9.90 15.94 -2.96
C PRO A 141 10.47 17.35 -3.20
N SER A 142 10.23 17.95 -4.37
CA SER A 142 10.71 19.30 -4.70
C SER A 142 9.77 20.42 -4.22
N THR A 143 8.66 20.08 -3.56
CA THR A 143 7.68 21.07 -3.09
C THR A 143 8.28 21.96 -2.00
N PRO A 144 8.27 23.29 -2.20
CA PRO A 144 8.69 24.27 -1.21
C PRO A 144 7.97 24.14 0.14
N LEU A 145 8.67 24.48 1.22
CA LEU A 145 8.19 24.32 2.60
C LEU A 145 6.97 25.20 2.91
N ASP A 146 6.94 26.42 2.36
CA ASP A 146 5.82 27.35 2.45
C ASP A 146 4.57 26.78 1.78
N ILE A 147 4.71 26.13 0.61
CA ILE A 147 3.60 25.47 -0.08
C ILE A 147 3.13 24.22 0.70
N LEU A 148 4.04 23.44 1.28
CA LEU A 148 3.67 22.32 2.15
C LEU A 148 2.89 22.80 3.38
N ARG A 149 3.26 23.94 3.95
CA ARG A 149 2.53 24.55 5.07
C ARG A 149 1.12 24.98 4.65
N ASP A 150 0.97 25.62 3.50
CA ASP A 150 -0.36 26.01 2.99
C ASP A 150 -1.24 24.78 2.70
N LEU A 151 -0.67 23.73 2.10
CA LEU A 151 -1.38 22.48 1.81
C LEU A 151 -1.70 21.65 3.08
N ALA A 152 -1.04 21.91 4.20
CA ALA A 152 -1.38 21.29 5.48
C ALA A 152 -2.76 21.76 5.99
N GLU A 153 -3.21 22.93 5.56
CA GLU A 153 -4.53 23.49 5.86
C GLU A 153 -5.57 23.15 4.79
N ASP A 154 -5.23 22.35 3.77
CA ASP A 154 -6.14 21.99 2.68
C ASP A 154 -7.43 21.40 3.23
N LYS A 155 -8.57 21.71 2.61
CA LYS A 155 -9.89 21.18 2.99
C LYS A 155 -9.97 19.65 2.95
N ASP A 156 -9.24 18.99 2.04
CA ASP A 156 -9.27 17.54 1.86
C ASP A 156 -8.18 16.84 2.69
N PHE A 157 -8.61 15.90 3.54
CA PHE A 157 -7.70 15.16 4.41
C PHE A 157 -6.64 14.34 3.65
N ARG A 158 -6.91 13.97 2.39
CA ARG A 158 -5.96 13.20 1.58
C ARG A 158 -4.81 14.06 1.08
N VAL A 159 -5.02 15.38 0.91
CA VAL A 159 -3.95 16.34 0.63
C VAL A 159 -3.11 16.53 1.90
N ARG A 160 -3.76 16.76 3.05
CA ARG A 160 -3.08 16.86 4.34
C ARG A 160 -2.24 15.62 4.67
N GLY A 161 -2.76 14.43 4.37
CA GLY A 161 -2.03 13.16 4.50
C GLY A 161 -0.83 13.06 3.55
N SER A 162 -0.94 13.55 2.31
CA SER A 162 0.21 13.64 1.40
C SER A 162 1.29 14.58 1.93
N VAL A 163 0.92 15.72 2.54
CA VAL A 163 1.86 16.61 3.23
C VAL A 163 2.52 15.88 4.40
N ALA A 164 1.74 15.23 5.27
CA ALA A 164 2.29 14.47 6.39
C ALA A 164 3.26 13.37 5.97
N ARG A 165 3.09 12.77 4.78
CA ARG A 165 3.98 11.72 4.25
C ARG A 165 5.24 12.27 3.57
N ASN A 166 5.23 13.52 3.13
CA ASN A 166 6.35 14.08 2.40
C ASN A 166 7.60 14.16 3.32
N PRO A 167 8.75 13.61 2.88
CA PRO A 167 9.97 13.62 3.71
C PRO A 167 10.48 15.03 4.00
N ASN A 168 10.17 16.02 3.15
CA ASN A 168 10.62 17.39 3.34
C ASN A 168 9.65 18.25 4.18
N THR A 169 8.59 17.66 4.74
CA THR A 169 7.63 18.41 5.55
C THR A 169 8.28 18.93 6.84
N PRO A 170 8.22 20.25 7.10
CA PRO A 170 8.76 20.83 8.32
C PRO A 170 8.14 20.25 9.59
N ILE A 171 8.91 20.24 10.67
CA ILE A 171 8.46 19.73 11.98
C ILE A 171 7.28 20.54 12.50
N GLU A 172 7.25 21.85 12.26
CA GLU A 172 6.15 22.74 12.64
C GLU A 172 4.85 22.35 11.91
N THR A 173 4.96 22.00 10.63
CA THR A 173 3.83 21.52 9.82
C THR A 173 3.35 20.14 10.29
N LEU A 174 4.26 19.22 10.62
CA LEU A 174 3.90 17.93 11.23
C LEU A 174 3.22 18.12 12.60
N THR A 175 3.66 19.13 13.36
CA THR A 175 3.06 19.47 14.66
C THR A 175 1.62 19.93 14.47
N LEU A 176 1.36 20.84 13.53
CA LEU A 176 0.01 21.25 13.17
C LEU A 176 -0.86 20.05 12.75
N LEU A 177 -0.32 19.18 11.87
CA LEU A 177 -1.04 18.00 11.38
C LEU A 177 -1.35 16.98 12.48
N SER A 178 -0.55 16.94 13.55
CA SER A 178 -0.76 16.06 14.71
C SER A 178 -1.95 16.46 15.58
N ASP A 179 -2.44 17.71 15.46
CA ASP A 179 -3.58 18.22 16.24
C ASP A 179 -4.93 18.05 15.52
N TYR A 180 -4.94 17.52 14.29
CA TYR A 180 -6.19 17.32 13.56
C TYR A 180 -7.04 16.21 14.16
N SER A 181 -8.35 16.44 14.21
CA SER A 181 -9.33 15.49 14.75
C SER A 181 -9.39 14.16 13.99
N TYR A 182 -9.06 14.16 12.69
CA TYR A 182 -9.12 12.95 11.89
C TYR A 182 -7.87 12.08 12.09
N TYR A 183 -8.04 10.95 12.77
CA TYR A 183 -6.95 10.07 13.18
C TYR A 183 -6.04 9.62 12.02
N ARG A 184 -6.56 9.44 10.79
CA ARG A 184 -5.73 9.03 9.64
C ARG A 184 -4.66 10.06 9.27
N VAL A 185 -4.88 11.34 9.57
CA VAL A 185 -3.82 12.35 9.38
C VAL A 185 -2.73 12.16 10.43
N ARG A 186 -3.11 11.98 11.69
CA ARG A 186 -2.19 11.73 12.81
C ARG A 186 -1.40 10.43 12.65
N GLU A 187 -2.04 9.39 12.13
CA GLU A 187 -1.43 8.10 11.75
C GLU A 187 -0.30 8.30 10.73
N VAL A 188 -0.56 9.08 9.67
CA VAL A 188 0.47 9.36 8.66
C VAL A 188 1.60 10.23 9.23
N VAL A 189 1.31 11.15 10.14
CA VAL A 189 2.35 11.90 10.88
C VAL A 189 3.22 10.95 11.71
N ALA A 190 2.61 9.99 12.42
CA ALA A 190 3.32 8.98 13.22
C ALA A 190 4.25 8.08 12.36
N SER A 191 3.85 7.79 11.12
CA SER A 191 4.67 7.02 10.18
C SER A 191 5.84 7.81 9.54
N ASN A 192 5.89 9.13 9.72
CA ASN A 192 6.89 9.97 9.05
C ASN A 192 8.29 9.76 9.67
N THR A 193 9.30 9.59 8.82
CA THR A 193 10.69 9.36 9.26
C THR A 193 11.37 10.59 9.85
N ASN A 194 10.85 11.80 9.62
CA ASN A 194 11.33 13.07 10.15
C ASN A 194 10.49 13.59 11.34
N ILE A 195 9.70 12.72 11.96
CA ILE A 195 8.97 13.04 13.18
C ILE A 195 9.92 13.43 14.33
N SER A 196 9.55 14.44 15.10
CA SER A 196 10.32 14.92 16.25
C SER A 196 10.08 14.05 17.49
N GLN A 197 11.02 14.06 18.43
CA GLN A 197 10.88 13.34 19.71
C GLN A 197 9.66 13.82 20.51
N ALA A 198 9.34 15.12 20.46
CA ALA A 198 8.15 15.67 21.10
C ALA A 198 6.85 15.10 20.49
N LEU A 199 6.80 14.96 19.16
CA LEU A 199 5.65 14.38 18.48
C LEU A 199 5.51 12.87 18.75
N ILE A 200 6.62 12.13 18.81
CA ILE A 200 6.61 10.72 19.23
C ILE A 200 5.98 10.59 20.62
N GLN A 201 6.42 11.40 21.59
CA GLN A 201 5.88 11.36 22.96
C GLN A 201 4.39 11.71 23.03
N LYS A 202 3.95 12.65 22.20
CA LYS A 202 2.53 13.06 22.10
C LYS A 202 1.68 11.95 21.49
N LEU A 203 2.06 11.45 20.30
CA LEU A 203 1.28 10.48 19.54
C LEU A 203 1.34 9.07 20.14
N ALA A 204 2.34 8.75 20.96
CA ALA A 204 2.34 7.53 21.77
C ALA A 204 1.17 7.47 22.77
N LYS A 205 0.53 8.60 23.06
CA LYS A 205 -0.64 8.72 23.94
C LYS A 205 -1.91 9.06 23.17
N ASP A 206 -1.91 8.93 21.85
CA ASP A 206 -3.06 9.23 21.02
C ASP A 206 -4.26 8.35 21.43
N GLU A 207 -5.47 8.89 21.35
CA GLU A 207 -6.70 8.14 21.64
C GLU A 207 -6.86 6.93 20.71
N HIS A 208 -6.40 7.03 19.45
CA HIS A 208 -6.65 6.02 18.44
C HIS A 208 -5.50 5.00 18.36
N PRO A 209 -5.77 3.69 18.50
CA PRO A 209 -4.74 2.67 18.56
C PRO A 209 -3.87 2.59 17.30
N ALA A 210 -4.44 2.82 16.11
CA ALA A 210 -3.66 2.85 14.87
C ALA A 210 -2.53 3.90 14.89
N VAL A 211 -2.75 5.05 15.52
CA VAL A 211 -1.71 6.09 15.64
C VAL A 211 -0.60 5.60 16.59
N ARG A 212 -0.97 4.98 17.71
CA ARG A 212 -0.01 4.40 18.66
C ARG A 212 0.76 3.22 18.07
N GLN A 213 0.14 2.41 17.20
CA GLN A 213 0.80 1.35 16.43
C GLN A 213 1.88 1.91 15.51
N GLU A 214 1.59 2.98 14.76
CA GLU A 214 2.59 3.62 13.89
C GLU A 214 3.80 4.12 14.70
N ILE A 215 3.58 4.68 15.89
CA ILE A 215 4.68 5.03 16.81
C ILE A 215 5.41 3.77 17.28
N ALA A 216 4.72 2.69 17.64
CA ALA A 216 5.35 1.43 18.03
C ALA A 216 6.22 0.83 16.92
N SER A 217 5.85 0.97 15.64
CA SER A 217 6.64 0.50 14.49
C SER A 217 7.74 1.46 14.03
N ASN A 218 7.69 2.74 14.43
CA ASN A 218 8.65 3.73 13.95
C ASN A 218 10.06 3.48 14.53
N ALA A 219 11.05 3.38 13.64
CA ALA A 219 12.45 3.12 14.02
C ALA A 219 13.09 4.23 14.87
N LYS A 220 12.52 5.45 14.88
CA LYS A 220 12.98 6.55 15.74
C LYS A 220 12.37 6.55 17.14
N THR A 221 11.45 5.62 17.42
CA THR A 221 10.80 5.53 18.72
C THR A 221 11.79 5.07 19.79
N PRO A 222 12.06 5.89 20.83
CA PRO A 222 12.97 5.52 21.91
C PRO A 222 12.45 4.34 22.72
N ILE A 223 13.38 3.57 23.30
CA ILE A 223 13.05 2.41 24.13
C ILE A 223 12.11 2.75 25.31
N GLU A 224 12.23 3.94 25.89
CA GLU A 224 11.33 4.38 26.99
C GLU A 224 9.87 4.52 26.56
N ILE A 225 9.63 4.84 25.28
CA ILE A 225 8.29 4.92 24.71
C ILE A 225 7.80 3.52 24.34
N LEU A 226 8.67 2.67 23.79
CA LEU A 226 8.33 1.26 23.55
C LEU A 226 7.96 0.52 24.84
N ARG A 227 8.65 0.80 25.97
CA ARG A 227 8.28 0.26 27.30
C ARG A 227 6.84 0.60 27.69
N LYS A 228 6.40 1.83 27.42
CA LYS A 228 5.02 2.26 27.71
C LYS A 228 4.02 1.62 26.74
N LEU A 229 4.35 1.55 25.46
CA LEU A 229 3.49 0.93 24.44
C LEU A 229 3.39 -0.60 24.60
N ALA A 230 4.35 -1.24 25.27
CA ALA A 230 4.25 -2.64 25.67
C ALA A 230 3.25 -2.88 26.81
N GLU A 231 2.74 -1.82 27.45
CA GLU A 231 1.68 -1.85 28.45
C GLU A 231 0.37 -1.24 27.91
N ASP A 232 0.29 -1.01 26.59
CA ASP A 232 -0.88 -0.40 25.96
C ASP A 232 -2.13 -1.26 26.18
N VAL A 233 -3.28 -0.60 26.31
CA VAL A 233 -4.58 -1.28 26.46
C VAL A 233 -4.93 -2.14 25.24
N ASP A 234 -4.44 -1.77 24.05
CA ASP A 234 -4.71 -2.46 22.80
C ASP A 234 -3.64 -3.54 22.54
N PRO A 235 -4.01 -4.83 22.46
CA PRO A 235 -3.06 -5.91 22.23
C PRO A 235 -2.33 -5.84 20.89
N TRP A 236 -2.91 -5.18 19.87
CA TRP A 236 -2.23 -4.97 18.60
C TRP A 236 -1.09 -3.96 18.75
N VAL A 237 -1.27 -2.89 19.54
CA VAL A 237 -0.18 -1.94 19.85
C VAL A 237 0.97 -2.69 20.55
N ARG A 238 0.64 -3.48 21.58
CA ARG A 238 1.63 -4.31 22.30
C ARG A 238 2.36 -5.29 21.37
N SER A 239 1.64 -5.91 20.44
CA SER A 239 2.22 -6.82 19.43
C SER A 239 3.14 -6.09 18.45
N THR A 240 2.79 -4.87 18.01
CA THR A 240 3.64 -4.09 17.10
C THR A 240 5.00 -3.77 17.71
N VAL A 241 5.09 -3.57 19.03
CA VAL A 241 6.36 -3.35 19.73
C VAL A 241 7.38 -4.48 19.46
N THR A 242 6.93 -5.73 19.30
CA THR A 242 7.82 -6.88 19.07
C THR A 242 8.50 -6.85 17.70
N THR A 243 8.00 -6.03 16.77
CA THR A 243 8.54 -5.87 15.41
C THR A 243 9.48 -4.68 15.27
N ASN A 244 9.58 -3.82 16.29
CA ASN A 244 10.46 -2.66 16.26
C ASN A 244 11.94 -3.09 16.36
N GLU A 245 12.80 -2.44 15.58
CA GLU A 245 14.24 -2.74 15.55
C GLU A 245 14.96 -2.43 16.87
N ASN A 246 14.43 -1.48 17.66
CA ASN A 246 14.99 -1.08 18.95
C ASN A 246 14.44 -1.89 20.14
N VAL A 247 13.62 -2.93 19.90
CA VAL A 247 13.07 -3.76 20.98
C VAL A 247 14.19 -4.50 21.70
N THR A 248 14.17 -4.48 23.04
CA THR A 248 15.14 -5.18 23.88
C THR A 248 14.66 -6.57 24.23
N LEU A 249 15.60 -7.47 24.56
CA LEU A 249 15.27 -8.80 25.05
C LEU A 249 14.40 -8.77 26.32
N GLU A 250 14.72 -7.86 27.24
CA GLU A 250 13.92 -7.62 28.46
C GLU A 250 12.44 -7.38 28.12
N LEU A 251 12.16 -6.58 27.07
CA LEU A 251 10.80 -6.26 26.67
C LEU A 251 10.12 -7.46 25.96
N LEU A 252 10.88 -8.22 25.18
CA LEU A 252 10.39 -9.47 24.59
C LEU A 252 10.05 -10.52 25.66
N GLU A 253 10.86 -10.65 26.71
CA GLU A 253 10.59 -11.55 27.84
C GLU A 253 9.32 -11.17 28.60
N LYS A 254 9.06 -9.86 28.74
CA LYS A 254 7.81 -9.36 29.31
C LYS A 254 6.61 -9.69 28.42
N LEU A 255 6.68 -9.37 27.12
CA LEU A 255 5.59 -9.61 26.16
C LEU A 255 5.34 -11.10 25.87
N ALA A 256 6.33 -11.97 26.10
CA ALA A 256 6.14 -13.42 26.04
C ALA A 256 5.21 -13.96 27.14
N LYS A 257 4.96 -13.18 28.19
CA LYS A 257 4.04 -13.49 29.30
C LYS A 257 2.76 -12.65 29.25
N ASP A 258 2.51 -11.95 28.14
CA ASP A 258 1.31 -11.14 27.96
C ASP A 258 0.05 -12.01 28.08
N GLU A 259 -1.03 -11.44 28.62
CA GLU A 259 -2.31 -12.14 28.75
C GLU A 259 -2.95 -12.43 27.39
N ASP A 260 -2.78 -11.52 26.41
CA ASP A 260 -3.27 -11.70 25.05
C ASP A 260 -2.25 -12.50 24.24
N PHE A 261 -2.75 -13.36 23.36
CA PHE A 261 -1.89 -14.20 22.54
C PHE A 261 -1.14 -13.41 21.45
N ARG A 262 -1.62 -12.22 21.02
CA ARG A 262 -1.01 -11.48 19.89
C ARG A 262 0.39 -10.95 20.20
N PRO A 263 0.68 -10.36 21.37
CA PRO A 263 2.05 -10.00 21.71
C PRO A 263 2.93 -11.24 21.85
N ARG A 264 2.45 -12.32 22.49
CA ARG A 264 3.18 -13.60 22.57
C ARG A 264 3.53 -14.15 21.18
N GLN A 265 2.59 -14.09 20.24
CA GLN A 265 2.79 -14.48 18.85
C GLN A 265 3.81 -13.57 18.14
N GLY A 266 3.76 -12.27 18.40
CA GLY A 266 4.73 -11.30 17.88
C GLY A 266 6.14 -11.59 18.35
N VAL A 267 6.31 -11.94 19.64
CA VAL A 267 7.60 -12.37 20.21
C VAL A 267 8.09 -13.64 19.52
N ALA A 268 7.21 -14.63 19.33
CA ALA A 268 7.56 -15.89 18.66
C ALA A 268 8.04 -15.70 17.21
N LYS A 269 7.64 -14.63 16.52
CA LYS A 269 8.10 -14.28 15.16
C LYS A 269 9.44 -13.53 15.13
N ASN A 270 9.94 -13.06 16.28
CA ASN A 270 11.16 -12.27 16.33
C ASN A 270 12.39 -13.15 16.05
N LYS A 271 13.24 -12.72 15.11
CA LYS A 271 14.41 -13.48 14.64
C LYS A 271 15.58 -13.46 15.63
N ASN A 272 15.58 -12.56 16.60
CA ASN A 272 16.66 -12.41 17.58
C ASN A 272 16.29 -13.00 18.95
N LEU A 273 15.27 -13.87 18.98
CA LEU A 273 14.79 -14.48 20.21
C LEU A 273 15.77 -15.56 20.72
N PRO A 274 16.12 -15.59 22.01
CA PRO A 274 16.86 -16.70 22.60
C PRO A 274 16.07 -18.01 22.49
N ILE A 275 16.78 -19.11 22.23
CA ILE A 275 16.19 -20.44 22.07
C ILE A 275 15.36 -20.83 23.32
N SER A 276 15.81 -20.48 24.52
CA SER A 276 15.08 -20.77 25.76
C SER A 276 13.66 -20.19 25.78
N LEU A 277 13.50 -18.95 25.31
CA LEU A 277 12.20 -18.28 25.25
C LEU A 277 11.35 -18.83 24.10
N LEU A 278 11.97 -19.19 22.98
CA LEU A 278 11.30 -19.85 21.86
C LEU A 278 10.72 -21.22 22.28
N VAL A 279 11.49 -22.01 23.03
CA VAL A 279 11.05 -23.29 23.60
C VAL A 279 9.84 -23.12 24.53
N GLN A 280 9.81 -22.03 25.31
CA GLN A 280 8.64 -21.72 26.13
C GLN A 280 7.41 -21.43 25.27
N LEU A 281 7.54 -20.62 24.20
CA LEU A 281 6.44 -20.25 23.30
C LEU A 281 5.96 -21.42 22.42
N MET A 282 6.81 -22.42 22.15
CA MET A 282 6.40 -23.68 21.53
C MET A 282 5.45 -24.50 22.42
N LYS A 283 5.43 -24.23 23.73
CA LYS A 283 4.53 -24.86 24.71
C LYS A 283 3.40 -23.91 25.14
N ASP A 284 3.18 -22.81 24.41
CA ASP A 284 2.10 -21.85 24.70
C ASP A 284 0.74 -22.55 24.59
N GLU A 285 -0.22 -22.13 25.40
CA GLU A 285 -1.61 -22.62 25.35
C GLU A 285 -2.30 -22.28 24.01
N ASN A 286 -1.87 -21.20 23.36
CA ASN A 286 -2.46 -20.71 22.14
C ASN A 286 -1.75 -21.30 20.91
N THR A 287 -2.53 -21.98 20.06
CA THR A 287 -2.03 -22.64 18.85
C THR A 287 -1.38 -21.67 17.86
N ASP A 288 -1.83 -20.42 17.75
CA ASP A 288 -1.23 -19.44 16.83
C ASP A 288 0.16 -18.98 17.29
N VAL A 289 0.40 -18.96 18.60
CA VAL A 289 1.73 -18.70 19.20
C VAL A 289 2.65 -19.89 18.95
N GLN A 290 2.17 -21.12 19.19
CA GLN A 290 2.91 -22.35 18.89
C GLN A 290 3.32 -22.41 17.41
N LYS A 291 2.37 -22.16 16.49
CA LYS A 291 2.62 -22.13 15.04
C LYS A 291 3.67 -21.08 14.66
N ALA A 292 3.63 -19.90 15.28
CA ALA A 292 4.63 -18.87 15.05
C ALA A 292 6.02 -19.26 15.56
N ALA A 293 6.09 -19.91 16.73
CA ALA A 293 7.35 -20.37 17.32
C ALA A 293 7.99 -21.50 16.50
N ILE A 294 7.18 -22.47 16.02
CA ILE A 294 7.61 -23.56 15.14
C ILE A 294 8.18 -23.04 13.82
N ASN A 295 7.55 -22.00 13.25
CA ASN A 295 8.00 -21.38 11.99
C ASN A 295 9.18 -20.42 12.16
N ASN A 296 9.66 -20.19 13.39
CA ASN A 296 10.80 -19.33 13.60
C ASN A 296 12.07 -19.99 13.06
N VAL A 297 12.93 -19.21 12.41
CA VAL A 297 14.18 -19.70 11.79
C VAL A 297 15.15 -20.32 12.81
N ASN A 298 15.03 -19.96 14.09
CA ASN A 298 15.88 -20.46 15.17
C ASN A 298 15.21 -21.57 16.00
N ALA A 299 14.10 -22.17 15.54
CA ALA A 299 13.41 -23.23 16.26
C ALA A 299 14.30 -24.49 16.41
N PRO A 300 14.48 -25.02 17.63
CA PRO A 300 15.33 -26.19 17.85
C PRO A 300 14.70 -27.47 17.31
N LEU A 301 15.46 -28.23 16.52
CA LEU A 301 15.00 -29.40 15.78
C LEU A 301 14.54 -30.55 16.69
N GLU A 302 15.19 -30.71 17.84
CA GLU A 302 14.86 -31.73 18.83
C GLU A 302 13.43 -31.56 19.35
N LEU A 303 13.02 -30.31 19.59
CA LEU A 303 11.69 -30.00 20.12
C LEU A 303 10.60 -30.09 19.04
N LEU A 304 10.93 -29.82 17.77
CA LEU A 304 10.01 -30.06 16.65
C LEU A 304 9.62 -31.55 16.54
N THR A 305 10.57 -32.44 16.81
CA THR A 305 10.34 -33.89 16.83
C THR A 305 9.39 -34.30 17.96
N GLU A 306 9.41 -33.60 19.10
CA GLU A 306 8.47 -33.78 20.19
C GLU A 306 7.08 -33.21 19.84
N MET A 307 7.03 -32.03 19.20
CA MET A 307 5.77 -31.42 18.76
C MET A 307 5.04 -32.24 17.69
N ALA A 308 5.77 -32.95 16.83
CA ALA A 308 5.20 -33.89 15.85
C ALA A 308 4.41 -35.04 16.49
N LYS A 309 4.60 -35.30 17.80
CA LYS A 309 3.90 -36.36 18.54
C LYS A 309 2.67 -35.86 19.30
N GLN A 310 2.38 -34.55 19.28
CA GLN A 310 1.22 -33.99 19.98
C GLN A 310 -0.10 -34.36 19.30
N GLU A 311 -1.20 -34.34 20.06
CA GLU A 311 -2.54 -34.66 19.56
C GLU A 311 -3.10 -33.61 18.58
N ASN A 312 -2.60 -32.37 18.61
CA ASN A 312 -3.06 -31.30 17.74
C ASN A 312 -2.63 -31.52 16.27
N GLU A 313 -3.59 -31.82 15.39
CA GLU A 313 -3.37 -32.11 13.97
C GLU A 313 -2.72 -30.95 13.22
N ASP A 314 -3.14 -29.72 13.47
CA ASP A 314 -2.60 -28.52 12.82
C ASP A 314 -1.11 -28.34 13.12
N ILE A 315 -0.70 -28.63 14.36
CA ILE A 315 0.70 -28.55 14.79
C ILE A 315 1.53 -29.63 14.11
N ARG A 316 1.03 -30.87 14.05
CA ARG A 316 1.71 -31.96 13.33
C ARG A 316 1.86 -31.66 11.84
N ALA A 317 0.80 -31.17 11.19
CA ALA A 317 0.83 -30.77 9.78
C ALA A 317 1.83 -29.64 9.53
N LEU A 318 1.89 -28.67 10.44
CA LEU A 318 2.85 -27.57 10.33
C LEU A 318 4.29 -28.04 10.46
N VAL A 319 4.62 -28.86 11.46
CA VAL A 319 5.97 -29.43 11.64
C VAL A 319 6.38 -30.24 10.40
N ALA A 320 5.46 -31.00 9.79
CA ALA A 320 5.73 -31.73 8.56
C ALA A 320 5.97 -30.82 7.33
N SER A 321 5.35 -29.63 7.32
CA SER A 321 5.45 -28.65 6.21
C SER A 321 6.59 -27.65 6.36
N SER A 322 7.08 -27.43 7.59
CA SER A 322 8.17 -26.51 7.86
C SER A 322 9.45 -27.03 7.18
N THR A 323 9.95 -26.28 6.21
CA THR A 323 11.04 -26.66 5.32
C THR A 323 12.38 -26.66 6.06
N PHE A 324 12.64 -27.68 6.88
CA PHE A 324 13.91 -27.86 7.60
C PHE A 324 15.00 -28.54 6.76
N GLY A 325 14.76 -28.79 5.46
CA GLY A 325 15.65 -29.60 4.61
C GLY A 325 16.35 -28.91 3.44
N ILE A 326 16.21 -27.60 3.23
CA ILE A 326 16.91 -26.87 2.14
C ILE A 326 17.33 -25.48 2.61
N ARG A 327 18.36 -25.40 3.46
CA ARG A 327 19.27 -24.25 3.57
C ARG A 327 20.65 -24.74 3.96
#